data_AF-A0A440WEK5-F1
#
_entry.id   AF-A0A440WEK5-F1
#
_cell.length_a   1.000
_cell.length_b   1.000
_cell.length_c   1.000
_cell.angle_alpha   90.00
_cell.angle_beta   90.00
_cell.angle_gamma   90.00
#
_symmetry.space_group_name_H-M   'P 1'
#
loop_
_entity.id
_entity.type
_entity.pdbx_description
1 polymer ?
#
loop_
_entity_poly.entity_id
_entity_poly.type
_entity_poly.pdbx_seq_one_letter_code
_entity_poly.pdbx_strand_id
1 'polypeptide(L)' 'MQRIKTFKTLTRSASAAAFLAVQAVICIGTVYWAVAATLRVEGTAAIVLGVIFAVPSANLLMVVSRMAYEAERDPANR' A
#
# COMPACT_ATOMS: atom_id res chain seq x y z
N MET A 1 -29.05 -9.90 -3.08
CA MET A 1 -28.18 -10.99 -2.58
C MET A 1 -27.28 -10.46 -1.47
N GLN A 2 -27.58 -10.77 -0.22
CA GLN A 2 -26.77 -10.36 0.94
C GLN A 2 -25.62 -11.37 1.08
N ARG A 3 -24.44 -11.06 0.51
CA ARG A 3 -23.25 -11.93 0.63
C ARG A 3 -22.65 -11.78 2.03
N ILE A 4 -22.63 -12.87 2.80
CA ILE A 4 -22.02 -12.98 4.13
C ILE A 4 -20.51 -12.72 3.99
N LYS A 5 -19.96 -11.81 4.79
CA LYS A 5 -18.51 -11.59 4.88
C LYS A 5 -17.90 -12.78 5.63
N THR A 6 -17.39 -13.77 4.92
CA THR A 6 -16.74 -14.93 5.54
C THR A 6 -15.30 -14.59 5.90
N PHE A 7 -14.79 -15.15 6.99
CA PHE A 7 -13.39 -14.97 7.42
C PHE A 7 -12.39 -15.31 6.30
N LYS A 8 -12.68 -16.35 5.52
CA LYS A 8 -11.89 -16.81 4.37
C LYS A 8 -11.74 -15.76 3.26
N THR A 9 -12.78 -14.99 2.97
CA THR A 9 -12.73 -13.92 1.97
C THR A 9 -11.95 -12.70 2.46
N LEU A 10 -12.04 -12.40 3.76
CA LEU A 10 -11.24 -11.33 4.37
C LEU A 10 -9.75 -11.65 4.38
N THR A 11 -9.37 -12.88 4.75
CA THR A 11 -7.96 -13.26 4.80
C THR A 11 -7.28 -13.31 3.43
N ARG A 12 -8.00 -13.74 2.37
CA ARG A 12 -7.50 -13.71 0.99
C ARG A 12 -7.28 -12.27 0.49
N SER A 13 -8.29 -11.41 0.60
CA SER A 13 -8.16 -10.00 0.24
C SER A 13 -7.02 -9.31 1.02
N ALA A 14 -6.88 -9.59 2.32
CA ALA A 14 -5.80 -9.06 3.14
C ALA A 14 -4.41 -9.54 2.68
N SER A 15 -4.26 -10.83 2.34
CA SER A 15 -2.98 -11.37 1.84
C SER A 15 -2.58 -10.77 0.49
N ALA A 16 -3.53 -10.60 -0.44
CA ALA A 16 -3.28 -9.96 -1.73
C ALA A 16 -2.92 -8.48 -1.57
N ALA A 17 -3.64 -7.77 -0.70
CA ALA A 17 -3.34 -6.38 -0.36
C ALA A 17 -1.95 -6.23 0.26
N ALA A 18 -1.59 -7.09 1.19
CA ALA A 18 -0.26 -7.09 1.83
C ALA A 18 0.87 -7.33 0.81
N PHE A 19 0.69 -8.27 -0.11
CA PHE A 19 1.69 -8.56 -1.13
C PHE A 19 1.95 -7.37 -2.07
N LEU A 20 0.89 -6.73 -2.55
CA LEU A 20 1.00 -5.53 -3.41
C LEU A 20 1.54 -4.33 -2.62
N ALA A 21 1.12 -4.17 -1.37
CA ALA A 21 1.60 -3.12 -0.48
C ALA A 21 3.11 -3.19 -0.26
N VAL A 22 3.68 -4.38 -0.04
CA VAL A 22 5.13 -4.55 0.15
C VAL A 22 5.91 -4.07 -1.07
N GLN A 23 5.51 -4.47 -2.28
CA GLN A 23 6.17 -4.03 -3.51
C GLN A 23 6.11 -2.51 -3.69
N ALA A 24 4.94 -1.93 -3.40
CA ALA A 24 4.74 -0.50 -3.50
C ALA A 24 5.56 0.29 -2.47
N VAL A 25 5.61 -0.17 -1.21
CA VAL A 25 6.43 0.46 -0.16
C VAL A 25 7.91 0.40 -0.51
N ILE A 26 8.38 -0.72 -1.08
CA ILE A 26 9.76 -0.83 -1.57
C ILE A 26 10.02 0.21 -2.68
N CYS A 27 9.11 0.34 -3.64
CA CYS A 27 9.23 1.31 -4.73
C CYS A 27 9.24 2.76 -4.21
N ILE A 28 8.38 3.09 -3.25
CA ILE A 28 8.37 4.41 -2.63
C ILE A 28 9.66 4.65 -1.85
N GLY A 29 10.16 3.64 -1.14
CA GLY A 29 11.43 3.69 -0.41
C GLY A 29 12.64 3.92 -1.31
N THR A 30 12.69 3.31 -2.49
CA THR A 30 13.77 3.54 -3.46
C THR A 30 13.72 4.95 -4.04
N VAL A 31 12.53 5.47 -4.34
CA VAL A 31 12.36 6.87 -4.78
C VAL A 31 12.78 7.84 -3.67
N TYR A 32 12.32 7.63 -2.44
CA TYR A 32 12.73 8.42 -1.29
C TYR A 32 14.26 8.44 -1.15
N TRP A 33 14.90 7.27 -1.21
CA TRP A 33 16.35 7.17 -1.09
C TRP A 33 17.07 7.90 -2.23
N ALA A 34 16.64 7.73 -3.47
CA ALA A 34 17.22 8.42 -4.61
C ALA A 34 17.08 9.96 -4.50
N VAL A 35 15.92 10.44 -4.04
CA VAL A 35 15.69 11.87 -3.82
C VAL A 35 16.55 12.40 -2.67
N ALA A 36 16.64 11.68 -1.55
CA ALA A 36 17.49 12.07 -0.42
C ALA A 36 18.98 12.14 -0.83
N ALA A 37 19.46 11.15 -1.59
CA ALA A 37 20.84 11.08 -2.05
C ALA A 37 21.17 12.21 -3.05
N THR A 38 20.27 12.48 -4.02
CA THR A 38 20.48 13.54 -5.03
C THR A 38 20.49 14.93 -4.41
N LEU A 39 19.65 15.17 -3.40
CA LEU A 39 19.59 16.45 -2.70
C LEU A 39 20.59 16.56 -1.54
N ARG A 40 21.39 15.51 -1.27
CA ARG A 40 22.31 15.40 -0.12
C ARG A 40 21.64 15.75 1.22
N VAL A 41 20.41 15.25 1.39
CA VAL A 41 19.58 15.52 2.55
C VAL A 41 19.88 14.51 3.64
N GLU A 42 20.29 15.00 4.82
CA GLU A 42 20.64 14.18 5.98
C GLU A 42 19.93 14.66 7.26
N GLY A 43 19.96 13.84 8.31
CA GLY A 43 19.42 14.19 9.63
C GLY A 43 17.94 14.55 9.61
N THR A 44 17.58 15.67 10.22
CA THR A 44 16.17 16.10 10.38
C THR A 44 15.45 16.32 9.06
N ALA A 45 16.15 16.80 8.03
CA ALA A 45 15.55 17.04 6.72
C ALA A 45 15.20 15.72 6.01
N ALA A 46 15.94 14.64 6.26
CA ALA A 46 15.61 13.31 5.75
C ALA A 46 14.33 12.76 6.42
N ILE A 47 14.14 13.04 7.72
CA ILE A 47 12.91 12.68 8.45
C ILE A 47 11.70 13.41 7.86
N VAL A 48 11.81 14.71 7.61
CA VAL A 48 10.73 15.49 6.97
C VAL A 48 10.38 14.94 5.60
N LEU A 49 11.39 14.60 4.79
CA LEU A 49 11.18 13.95 3.51
C LEU A 49 10.47 12.60 3.68
N GLY A 50 10.85 11.81 4.68
CA GLY A 50 10.16 10.56 5.03
C GLY A 50 8.68 10.76 5.36
N VAL A 51 8.33 11.81 6.12
CA VAL A 51 6.94 12.16 6.44
C VAL A 51 6.16 12.55 5.17
N ILE A 52 6.78 13.30 4.25
CA ILE A 52 6.17 13.63 2.97
C ILE A 52 5.86 12.37 2.17
N PHE A 53 6.79 11.40 2.14
CA PHE A 53 6.62 10.11 1.47
C PHE A 53 5.69 9.13 2.22
N ALA A 54 5.37 9.37 3.50
CA ALA A 54 4.38 8.60 4.24
C ALA A 54 2.95 8.84 3.71
N VAL A 55 2.64 10.05 3.22
CA VAL A 55 1.32 10.38 2.65
C VAL A 55 0.98 9.52 1.42
N PRO A 56 1.79 9.45 0.36
CA PRO A 56 1.51 8.58 -0.78
C PRO A 56 1.52 7.10 -0.38
N SER A 57 2.35 6.70 0.58
CA SER A 57 2.34 5.32 1.13
C SER A 57 1.00 4.96 1.76
N ALA A 58 0.47 5.83 2.62
CA ALA A 58 -0.83 5.63 3.28
C ALA A 58 -1.99 5.60 2.27
N ASN A 59 -1.98 6.52 1.29
CA ASN A 59 -2.97 6.53 0.23
C ASN A 59 -2.94 5.22 -0.58
N LEU A 60 -1.75 4.72 -0.90
CA LEU A 60 -1.57 3.48 -1.64
C LEU A 60 -2.08 2.27 -0.84
N LEU A 61 -1.78 2.19 0.45
CA LEU A 61 -2.32 1.14 1.33
C LEU A 61 -3.85 1.15 1.35
N MET A 62 -4.47 2.33 1.42
CA MET A 62 -5.92 2.49 1.37
C MET A 62 -6.49 1.98 0.03
N VAL A 63 -5.89 2.38 -1.09
CA VAL A 63 -6.34 1.99 -2.44
C VAL A 63 -6.19 0.48 -2.65
N VAL A 64 -5.02 -0.10 -2.33
CA VAL A 64 -4.77 -1.53 -2.51
C VAL A 64 -5.68 -2.38 -1.63
N SER A 65 -5.93 -1.97 -0.39
CA SER A 65 -6.88 -2.64 0.50
C SER A 65 -8.30 -2.62 -0.07
N ARG A 66 -8.69 -1.48 -0.67
CA ARG A 66 -10.00 -1.34 -1.32
C ARG A 66 -10.10 -2.21 -2.58
N MET A 67 -9.08 -2.20 -3.45
CA MET A 67 -9.06 -3.03 -4.66
C MET A 67 -9.13 -4.51 -4.33
N ALA A 68 -8.35 -4.99 -3.34
CA ALA A 68 -8.39 -6.39 -2.95
C ALA A 68 -9.76 -6.80 -2.40
N TYR A 69 -10.41 -5.90 -1.65
CA TYR A 69 -11.76 -6.13 -1.15
C TYR A 69 -12.82 -6.14 -2.25
N GLU A 70 -12.70 -5.25 -3.24
CA GLU A 70 -13.60 -5.22 -4.40
C GLU A 70 -13.40 -6.44 -5.31
N ALA A 71 -12.16 -6.86 -5.56
CA ALA A 71 -11.84 -8.06 -6.34
C ALA A 71 -12.40 -9.36 -5.72
N GLU A 72 -12.32 -9.50 -4.40
CA GLU A 72 -12.93 -10.65 -3.69
C GLU A 72 -14.46 -10.65 -3.81
N ARG A 73 -15.07 -9.48 -4.03
CA ARG A 73 -16.52 -9.27 -4.14
C ARG A 73 -17.04 -9.31 -5.58
N ASP A 74 -16.15 -9.44 -6.56
CA ASP A 74 -16.52 -9.47 -7.97
C ASP A 74 -17.48 -10.65 -8.25
N PRO A 75 -18.63 -10.41 -8.91
CA PRO A 75 -19.53 -11.48 -9.34
C PRO A 75 -18.88 -12.52 -10.26
N ALA A 76 -17.80 -12.18 -10.97
CA ALA A 76 -17.03 -13.09 -11.82
C ALA A 76 -16.14 -14.06 -11.03
N ASN A 77 -15.83 -13.77 -9.77
CA ASN A 77 -14.98 -14.61 -8.91
C ASN A 77 -15.79 -15.70 -8.17
N ARG A 78 -16.84 -16.22 -8.81
CA ARG A 78 -17.87 -17.10 -8.22
C ARG A 78 -17.78 -18.51 -8.77
#